data_AF-A0A9W6S3H8-F1
#
_entry.id   AF-A0A9W6S3H8-F1
#
_cell.length_a   1.000
_cell.length_b   1.000
_cell.length_c   1.000
_cell.angle_alpha   90.00
_cell.angle_beta   90.00
_cell.angle_gamma   90.00
#
_symmetry.space_group_name_H-M   'P 1'
#
loop_
_entity.id
_entity.type
_entity.pdbx_description
1 polymer ?
#
loop_
_entity_poly.entity_id
_entity_poly.type
_entity_poly.pdbx_seq_one_letter_code
_entity_poly.pdbx_strand_id
1 'polypeptide(L)'
;MSVVGRAAVQGAERLGLFDAVKWYAREAPRPAAAKVENVLAKSPAMEARARRIVDTGRRMVGSLRWQGGTKLDEEAGWRLSEKTLWGRDNDFGRWMRGTGPEPGLSGTMACTDAVMYIAHRAGAVDEATLRRIHEEAADAASAAWRERGDSWPAECAFWKVMDDHLLRGERTHFEVDPALGIGGPDIPAGHVVMINNSHAMTSLGTRDAQGRQEVLSHWVHPERMPPDDGTDQPFGRLQQTSVQEVVASMNYGYALPIDSAAPFWLLDT
;
A
#
# COMPACT_ATOMS: atom_id res chain seq x y z
N MET A 1 0.24 -3.04 -29.85
CA MET A 1 1.18 -4.05 -29.29
C MET A 1 2.07 -4.57 -30.41
N SER A 2 3.40 -4.49 -30.27
CA SER A 2 4.34 -4.87 -31.34
C SER A 2 4.34 -6.39 -31.58
N VAL A 3 4.80 -6.83 -32.76
CA VAL A 3 4.96 -8.26 -33.09
C VAL A 3 5.88 -8.96 -32.08
N VAL A 4 6.92 -8.26 -31.63
CA VAL A 4 7.86 -8.72 -30.59
C VAL A 4 7.14 -8.93 -29.24
N GLY A 5 6.24 -8.01 -28.86
CA GLY A 5 5.46 -8.14 -27.63
C GLY A 5 4.53 -9.36 -27.61
N ARG A 6 3.88 -9.68 -28.75
CA ARG A 6 3.02 -10.88 -28.85
C ARG A 6 3.81 -12.19 -28.74
N ALA A 7 4.98 -12.25 -29.36
CA ALA A 7 5.84 -13.43 -29.28
C ALA A 7 6.39 -13.66 -27.85
N ALA A 8 6.75 -12.59 -27.15
CA ALA A 8 7.20 -12.67 -25.75
C ALA A 8 6.09 -13.18 -24.81
N VAL A 9 4.87 -12.66 -24.95
CA VAL A 9 3.71 -13.11 -24.16
C VAL A 9 3.37 -14.57 -24.46
N GLN A 10 3.33 -14.97 -25.73
CA GLN A 10 3.08 -16.37 -26.09
C GLN A 10 4.18 -17.32 -25.61
N GLY A 11 5.44 -16.87 -25.61
CA GLY A 11 6.56 -17.63 -25.05
C GLY A 11 6.40 -17.83 -23.55
N ALA A 12 6.06 -16.77 -22.82
CA ALA A 12 5.82 -16.84 -21.38
C ALA A 12 4.59 -17.70 -21.02
N GLU A 13 3.54 -17.69 -21.84
CA GLU A 13 2.40 -18.62 -21.66
C GLU A 13 2.79 -20.08 -21.87
N ARG A 14 3.59 -20.40 -22.89
CA ARG A 14 4.04 -21.78 -23.12
C ARG A 14 4.99 -22.31 -22.05
N LEU A 15 5.72 -21.41 -21.41
CA LEU A 15 6.62 -21.74 -20.29
C LEU A 15 5.89 -21.85 -18.95
N GLY A 16 4.57 -21.65 -18.91
CA GLY A 16 3.80 -21.66 -17.67
C GLY A 16 4.17 -20.53 -16.71
N LEU A 17 4.86 -19.48 -17.17
CA LEU A 17 5.24 -18.34 -16.33
C LEU A 17 4.02 -17.56 -15.83
N PHE A 18 2.90 -17.65 -16.57
CA PHE A 18 1.63 -17.13 -16.12
C PHE A 18 0.82 -18.13 -15.29
N ASP A 19 1.24 -19.37 -15.12
CA ASP A 19 0.46 -20.35 -14.35
C ASP A 19 0.49 -20.02 -12.87
N ALA A 20 1.58 -19.44 -12.35
CA ALA A 20 1.64 -18.87 -11.00
C ALA A 20 0.75 -17.63 -10.83
N VAL A 21 0.70 -16.74 -11.84
CA VAL A 21 -0.18 -15.57 -11.86
C VAL A 21 -1.66 -15.98 -11.99
N LYS A 22 -1.95 -16.97 -12.84
CA LYS A 22 -3.27 -17.57 -13.02
C LYS A 22 -3.68 -18.35 -11.78
N TRP A 23 -2.75 -19.01 -11.08
CA TRP A 23 -2.99 -19.63 -9.77
C TRP A 23 -3.32 -18.58 -8.71
N TYR A 24 -2.56 -17.49 -8.62
CA TYR A 24 -2.89 -16.38 -7.70
C TYR A 24 -4.25 -15.75 -8.03
N ALA A 25 -4.58 -15.60 -9.33
CA ALA A 25 -5.84 -15.03 -9.78
C ALA A 25 -7.05 -15.99 -9.66
N ARG A 26 -6.85 -17.32 -9.69
CA ARG A 26 -7.93 -18.33 -9.68
C ARG A 26 -8.07 -19.10 -8.36
N GLU A 27 -6.96 -19.35 -7.67
CA GLU A 27 -6.86 -20.33 -6.58
C GLU A 27 -6.42 -19.77 -5.24
N ALA A 28 -6.05 -18.49 -5.14
CA ALA A 28 -6.24 -17.82 -3.87
C ALA A 28 -7.75 -17.58 -3.77
N PRO A 29 -8.56 -18.38 -3.04
CA PRO A 29 -9.87 -17.92 -2.67
C PRO A 29 -9.62 -16.60 -1.96
N ARG A 30 -9.93 -15.49 -2.63
CA ARG A 30 -10.28 -14.28 -1.91
C ARG A 30 -11.42 -14.77 -1.05
N PRO A 31 -11.26 -14.90 0.29
CA PRO A 31 -12.41 -15.24 1.10
C PRO A 31 -13.47 -14.27 0.63
N ALA A 32 -14.62 -14.79 0.18
CA ALA A 32 -15.77 -13.94 -0.06
C ALA A 32 -15.86 -13.16 1.24
N ALA A 33 -15.49 -11.87 1.21
CA ALA A 33 -15.41 -11.08 2.42
C ALA A 33 -16.77 -11.33 3.04
N ALA A 34 -16.77 -11.99 4.21
CA ALA A 34 -18.02 -12.34 4.87
C ALA A 34 -18.80 -11.04 4.80
N LYS A 35 -19.93 -11.03 4.09
CA LYS A 35 -20.64 -9.79 3.78
C LYS A 35 -20.88 -9.14 5.12
N VAL A 36 -20.02 -8.19 5.52
CA VAL A 36 -20.22 -7.36 6.69
C VAL A 36 -21.20 -6.32 6.19
N GLU A 37 -22.40 -6.80 5.86
CA GLU A 37 -23.48 -6.06 5.24
C GLU A 37 -23.76 -4.85 6.14
N ASN A 38 -23.30 -3.67 5.72
CA ASN A 38 -23.72 -2.38 6.30
C ASN A 38 -23.55 -2.21 7.82
N VAL A 39 -22.77 -3.04 8.53
CA VAL A 39 -22.61 -2.93 10.00
C VAL A 39 -21.72 -1.75 10.40
N LEU A 40 -20.97 -1.15 9.46
CA LEU A 40 -20.26 0.11 9.66
C LEU A 40 -21.21 1.33 9.58
N ALA A 41 -22.30 1.29 10.35
CA ALA A 41 -22.88 2.53 10.84
C ALA A 41 -21.79 3.24 11.65
N LYS A 42 -21.10 4.16 10.96
CA LYS A 42 -20.01 5.02 11.39
C LYS A 42 -20.03 5.28 12.90
N SER A 43 -19.37 4.44 13.70
CA SER A 43 -19.33 4.68 15.14
C SER A 43 -18.64 6.05 15.34
N PRO A 44 -19.12 6.92 16.24
CA PRO A 44 -18.45 8.19 16.51
C PRO A 44 -16.96 8.02 16.84
N ALA A 45 -16.59 6.88 17.43
CA ALA A 45 -15.22 6.48 17.72
C ALA A 45 -14.40 6.22 16.44
N MET A 46 -14.92 5.43 15.50
CA MET A 46 -14.28 5.18 14.21
C MET A 46 -14.10 6.47 13.42
N GLU A 47 -15.12 7.32 13.34
CA GLU A 47 -15.01 8.62 12.66
C GLU A 47 -13.96 9.53 13.31
N ALA A 48 -13.94 9.59 14.65
CA ALA A 48 -12.94 10.37 15.37
C ALA A 48 -11.53 9.84 15.11
N ARG A 49 -11.35 8.51 15.02
CA ARG A 49 -10.07 7.87 14.70
C ARG A 49 -9.64 8.17 13.27
N ALA A 50 -10.54 8.03 12.30
CA ALA A 50 -10.30 8.38 10.90
C ALA A 50 -9.89 9.86 10.73
N ARG A 51 -10.60 10.78 11.40
CA ARG A 51 -10.24 12.21 11.42
C ARG A 51 -8.83 12.44 11.96
N ARG A 52 -8.46 11.81 13.08
CA ARG A 52 -7.10 11.92 13.64
C ARG A 52 -6.02 11.41 12.69
N ILE A 53 -6.26 10.29 12.00
CA ILE A 53 -5.33 9.74 11.00
C ILE A 53 -5.16 10.73 9.85
N VAL A 54 -6.25 11.22 9.27
CA VAL A 54 -6.23 12.20 8.18
C VAL A 54 -5.50 13.49 8.58
N ASP A 55 -5.83 14.05 9.74
CA ASP A 55 -5.21 15.29 10.22
C ASP A 55 -3.71 15.11 10.50
N THR A 56 -3.32 13.95 11.02
CA THR A 56 -1.91 13.60 11.24
C THR A 56 -1.16 13.50 9.92
N GLY A 57 -1.72 12.76 8.96
CA GLY A 57 -1.11 12.61 7.64
C GLY A 57 -1.01 13.94 6.88
N ARG A 58 -2.01 14.83 6.99
CA ARG A 58 -1.95 16.20 6.44
C ARG A 58 -0.79 17.01 7.01
N ARG A 59 -0.54 16.94 8.32
CA ARG A 59 0.62 17.59 8.96
C ARG A 59 1.97 17.03 8.51
N MET A 60 1.97 15.83 7.93
CA MET A 60 3.16 15.16 7.44
C MET A 60 3.37 15.34 5.92
N VAL A 61 2.51 16.06 5.21
CA VAL A 61 2.73 16.38 3.79
C VAL A 61 4.06 17.11 3.61
N GLY A 62 4.84 16.71 2.60
CA GLY A 62 6.23 17.16 2.37
C GLY A 62 7.28 16.44 3.25
N SER A 63 6.84 15.65 4.22
CA SER A 63 7.69 14.78 5.05
C SER A 63 7.75 13.36 4.47
N LEU A 64 8.56 12.51 5.11
CA LEU A 64 8.88 11.13 4.74
C LEU A 64 9.59 11.05 3.39
N ARG A 65 10.61 10.21 3.28
CA ARG A 65 11.35 10.02 2.02
C ARG A 65 10.99 8.67 1.42
N TRP A 66 10.42 8.70 0.23
CA TRP A 66 10.22 7.49 -0.55
C TRP A 66 11.48 7.25 -1.37
N GLN A 67 12.23 6.21 -1.04
CA GLN A 67 13.49 5.86 -1.73
C GLN A 67 13.48 4.41 -2.24
N GLY A 68 12.34 3.98 -2.76
CA GLY A 68 12.11 2.64 -3.28
C GLY A 68 11.04 1.88 -2.48
N GLY A 69 10.52 0.82 -3.09
CA GLY A 69 9.52 -0.05 -2.46
C GLY A 69 10.08 -0.91 -1.32
N THR A 70 9.18 -1.60 -0.64
CA THR A 70 9.50 -2.55 0.42
C THR A 70 10.32 -3.71 -0.12
N LYS A 71 11.42 -4.03 0.56
CA LYS A 71 12.23 -5.22 0.30
C LYS A 71 12.10 -6.19 1.49
N LEU A 72 11.99 -7.48 1.21
CA LEU A 72 12.06 -8.52 2.23
C LEU A 72 13.49 -9.07 2.32
N ASP A 73 13.88 -9.48 3.52
CA ASP A 73 15.20 -10.00 3.84
C ASP A 73 15.10 -11.50 4.11
N GLU A 74 15.36 -12.30 3.07
CA GLU A 74 15.30 -13.77 3.12
C GLU A 74 16.26 -14.34 4.18
N GLU A 75 17.48 -13.81 4.25
CA GLU A 75 18.50 -14.25 5.23
C GLU A 75 18.07 -13.95 6.67
N ALA A 76 17.25 -12.92 6.88
CA ALA A 76 16.65 -12.61 8.15
C ALA A 76 15.23 -13.19 8.34
N GLY A 77 14.88 -14.24 7.60
CA GLY A 77 13.60 -14.94 7.75
C GLY A 77 12.42 -14.18 7.16
N TRP A 78 12.60 -13.58 5.98
CA TRP A 78 11.57 -12.85 5.23
C TRP A 78 11.01 -11.62 5.95
N ARG A 79 11.72 -11.09 6.95
CA ARG A 79 11.35 -9.85 7.64
C ARG A 79 11.52 -8.64 6.72
N LEU A 80 10.94 -7.50 7.09
CA LEU A 80 11.24 -6.23 6.44
C LEU A 80 12.76 -6.02 6.39
N SER A 81 13.27 -5.64 5.23
CA SER A 81 14.69 -5.30 5.08
C SER A 81 14.97 -3.93 5.67
N GLU A 82 16.16 -3.78 6.26
CA GLU A 82 16.71 -2.48 6.66
C GLU A 82 17.13 -1.62 5.45
N LYS A 83 17.00 -2.18 4.24
CA LYS A 83 17.18 -1.46 2.98
C LYS A 83 15.90 -1.48 2.14
N THR A 84 15.68 -0.44 1.35
CA THR A 84 14.63 -0.43 0.32
C THR A 84 15.01 -1.33 -0.85
N LEU A 85 14.08 -1.56 -1.80
CA LEU A 85 14.38 -2.25 -3.07
C LEU A 85 15.50 -1.58 -3.88
N TRP A 86 15.77 -0.30 -3.63
CA TRP A 86 16.84 0.46 -4.30
C TRP A 86 18.14 0.52 -3.49
N GLY A 87 18.25 -0.28 -2.42
CA GLY A 87 19.45 -0.35 -1.59
C GLY A 87 19.69 0.85 -0.67
N ARG A 88 18.69 1.73 -0.51
CA ARG A 88 18.73 2.86 0.43
C ARG A 88 18.32 2.42 1.82
N ASP A 89 18.65 3.20 2.86
CA ASP A 89 18.22 2.89 4.23
C ASP A 89 16.69 2.89 4.32
N ASN A 90 16.13 1.88 4.97
CA ASN A 90 14.71 1.81 5.32
C ASN A 90 14.56 2.03 6.83
N ASP A 91 14.33 3.28 7.24
CA ASP A 91 14.23 3.62 8.65
C ASP A 91 13.04 2.93 9.33
N PHE A 92 11.92 2.76 8.60
CA PHE A 92 10.77 2.00 9.11
C PHE A 92 11.12 0.52 9.32
N GLY A 93 11.79 -0.11 8.36
CA GLY A 93 12.26 -1.49 8.48
C GLY A 93 13.20 -1.70 9.67
N ARG A 94 14.13 -0.76 9.89
CA ARG A 94 15.05 -0.78 11.06
C ARG A 94 14.30 -0.65 12.38
N TRP A 95 13.30 0.24 12.45
CA TRP A 95 12.46 0.39 13.64
C TRP A 95 11.65 -0.88 13.94
N MET A 96 10.98 -1.45 12.94
CA MET A 96 10.23 -2.71 13.08
C MET A 96 11.10 -3.90 13.45
N ARG A 97 12.42 -3.87 13.16
CA ARG A 97 13.39 -4.88 13.60
C ARG A 97 14.00 -4.60 14.97
N GLY A 98 13.80 -3.40 15.53
CA GLY A 98 14.45 -2.96 16.77
C GLY A 98 15.94 -2.64 16.60
N THR A 99 16.42 -2.44 15.37
CA THR A 99 17.81 -2.08 15.05
C THR A 99 17.98 -0.58 14.77
N GLY A 100 16.89 0.18 14.81
CA GLY A 100 16.87 1.63 14.72
C GLY A 100 15.77 2.25 15.58
N PRO A 101 15.83 3.57 15.82
CA PRO A 101 14.77 4.29 16.52
C PRO A 101 13.51 4.39 15.65
N GLU A 102 12.39 4.80 16.26
CA GLU A 102 11.21 5.25 15.50
C GLU A 102 11.64 6.30 14.46
N PRO A 103 11.21 6.19 13.19
CA PRO A 103 11.57 7.17 12.17
C PRO A 103 11.10 8.58 12.58
N GLY A 104 11.88 9.60 12.21
CA GLY A 104 11.42 11.00 12.26
C GLY A 104 10.66 11.40 11.00
N LEU A 105 10.27 12.68 10.89
CA LEU A 105 9.62 13.21 9.69
C LEU A 105 10.53 13.20 8.44
N SER A 106 11.84 13.06 8.60
CA SER A 106 12.79 12.87 7.49
C SER A 106 13.10 11.39 7.21
N GLY A 107 12.42 10.46 7.88
CA GLY A 107 12.69 9.02 7.76
C GLY A 107 12.38 8.48 6.37
N THR A 108 13.14 7.48 5.95
CA THR A 108 12.93 6.77 4.68
C THR A 108 12.06 5.53 4.87
N MET A 109 11.03 5.37 4.05
CA MET A 109 10.12 4.22 4.11
C MET A 109 9.36 3.99 2.80
N ALA A 110 8.75 2.81 2.63
CA ALA A 110 7.90 2.52 1.47
C ALA A 110 6.49 3.09 1.62
N CYS A 111 5.68 2.99 0.57
CA CYS A 111 4.31 3.52 0.55
C CYS A 111 3.39 2.87 1.60
N THR A 112 3.43 1.55 1.71
CA THR A 112 2.67 0.79 2.72
C THR A 112 3.12 1.13 4.14
N ASP A 113 4.43 1.24 4.35
CA ASP A 113 5.03 1.63 5.63
C ASP A 113 4.57 3.03 6.07
N ALA A 114 4.49 3.98 5.13
CA ALA A 114 4.01 5.33 5.41
C ALA A 114 2.56 5.36 5.89
N VAL A 115 1.67 4.54 5.32
CA VAL A 115 0.27 4.42 5.77
C VAL A 115 0.20 3.93 7.22
N MET A 116 0.95 2.88 7.54
CA MET A 116 1.02 2.33 8.90
C MET A 116 1.65 3.32 9.90
N TYR A 117 2.70 4.02 9.48
CA TYR A 117 3.38 5.02 10.29
C TYR A 117 2.45 6.23 10.58
N ILE A 118 1.68 6.71 9.61
CA ILE A 118 0.67 7.76 9.84
C ILE A 118 -0.37 7.30 10.88
N ALA A 119 -0.86 6.06 10.77
CA ALA A 119 -1.80 5.49 11.73
C ALA A 119 -1.19 5.41 13.15
N HIS A 120 0.07 5.01 13.26
CA HIS A 120 0.80 4.99 14.51
C HIS A 120 0.93 6.38 15.14
N ARG A 121 1.38 7.36 14.35
CA ARG A 121 1.53 8.75 14.78
C ARG A 121 0.21 9.42 15.17
N ALA A 122 -0.92 8.90 14.68
CA ALA A 122 -2.26 9.32 15.05
C ALA A 122 -2.79 8.63 16.34
N GLY A 123 -2.00 7.73 16.93
CA GLY A 123 -2.41 6.90 18.08
C GLY A 123 -3.50 5.89 17.75
N ALA A 124 -3.64 5.51 16.48
CA ALA A 124 -4.63 4.52 16.05
C ALA A 124 -4.11 3.08 16.20
N VAL A 125 -2.79 2.89 16.18
CA VAL A 125 -2.11 1.61 16.34
C VAL A 125 -0.79 1.82 17.08
N ASP A 126 -0.44 0.93 18.01
CA ASP A 126 0.84 1.00 18.72
C ASP A 126 1.97 0.24 17.98
N GLU A 127 3.21 0.48 18.40
CA GLU A 127 4.39 -0.17 17.80
C GLU A 127 4.32 -1.70 17.94
N ALA A 128 3.89 -2.20 19.10
CA ALA A 128 3.83 -3.63 19.38
C ALA A 128 2.91 -4.35 18.39
N THR A 129 1.76 -3.75 18.09
CA THR A 129 0.81 -4.28 17.10
C THR A 129 1.40 -4.24 15.70
N LEU A 130 2.05 -3.15 15.29
CA LEU A 130 2.71 -3.07 13.98
C LEU A 130 3.81 -4.13 13.84
N ARG A 131 4.64 -4.31 14.87
CA ARG A 131 5.71 -5.31 14.89
C ARG A 131 5.14 -6.72 14.76
N ARG A 132 4.09 -7.04 15.53
CA ARG A 132 3.41 -8.34 15.47
C ARG A 132 2.86 -8.64 14.07
N ILE A 133 2.26 -7.67 13.39
CA ILE A 133 1.74 -7.86 12.02
C ILE A 133 2.87 -8.20 11.03
N HIS A 134 4.01 -7.50 11.12
CA HIS A 134 5.15 -7.80 10.26
C HIS A 134 5.80 -9.15 10.59
N GLU A 135 5.78 -9.57 11.85
CA GLU A 135 6.23 -10.89 12.28
C GLU A 135 5.30 -11.99 11.75
N GLU A 136 3.98 -11.82 11.87
CA GLU A 136 2.98 -12.72 11.28
C GLU A 136 3.17 -12.85 9.75
N ALA A 137 3.43 -11.74 9.05
CA ALA A 137 3.69 -11.73 7.61
C ALA A 137 5.00 -12.44 7.25
N ALA A 138 6.08 -12.22 8.01
CA ALA A 138 7.37 -12.88 7.83
C ALA A 138 7.30 -14.39 8.10
N ASP A 139 6.51 -14.82 9.09
CA ASP A 139 6.26 -16.22 9.39
C ASP A 139 5.51 -16.91 8.25
N ALA A 140 4.48 -16.26 7.68
CA ALA A 140 3.76 -16.78 6.52
C ALA A 140 4.67 -16.92 5.29
N ALA A 141 5.51 -15.92 5.03
CA ALA A 141 6.50 -15.97 3.95
C ALA A 141 7.51 -17.09 4.14
N SER A 142 8.05 -17.23 5.36
CA SER A 142 8.98 -18.31 5.71
C SER A 142 8.36 -19.69 5.55
N ALA A 143 7.08 -19.86 5.92
CA ALA A 143 6.36 -21.11 5.74
C ALA A 143 6.19 -21.45 4.24
N ALA A 144 5.76 -20.50 3.42
CA ALA A 144 5.62 -20.67 1.98
C ALA A 144 6.96 -20.99 1.29
N TRP A 145 8.04 -20.31 1.70
CA TRP A 145 9.39 -20.61 1.21
C TRP A 145 9.83 -22.04 1.56
N ARG A 146 9.62 -22.50 2.81
CA ARG A 146 9.98 -23.87 3.21
C ARG A 146 9.21 -24.93 2.43
N GLU A 147 7.95 -24.65 2.07
CA GLU A 147 7.11 -25.57 1.31
C GLU A 147 7.51 -25.63 -0.18
N ARG A 148 7.88 -24.48 -0.77
CA ARG A 148 8.00 -24.33 -2.23
C ARG A 148 9.43 -24.11 -2.73
N GLY A 149 10.32 -23.58 -1.90
CA GLY A 149 11.69 -23.19 -2.27
C GLY A 149 11.75 -22.05 -3.30
N ASP A 150 10.70 -21.22 -3.37
CA ASP A 150 10.54 -20.14 -4.36
C ASP A 150 10.14 -18.84 -3.66
N SER A 151 10.80 -17.74 -4.05
CA SER A 151 10.69 -16.43 -3.42
C SER A 151 9.36 -15.78 -3.74
N TRP A 152 8.80 -16.07 -4.91
CA TRP A 152 7.54 -15.48 -5.34
C TRP A 152 6.36 -15.92 -4.46
N PRO A 153 6.13 -17.23 -4.18
CA PRO A 153 5.15 -17.66 -3.19
C PRO A 153 5.37 -17.06 -1.79
N ALA A 154 6.63 -16.89 -1.37
CA ALA A 154 6.96 -16.32 -0.06
C ALA A 154 6.58 -14.83 0.02
N GLU A 155 6.93 -14.03 -1.00
CA GLU A 155 6.51 -12.62 -1.11
C GLU A 155 4.99 -12.50 -1.17
N CYS A 156 4.32 -13.36 -1.94
CA CYS A 156 2.86 -13.39 -2.02
C CYS A 156 2.22 -13.70 -0.65
N ALA A 157 2.78 -14.63 0.13
CA ALA A 157 2.30 -14.96 1.46
C ALA A 157 2.52 -13.79 2.45
N PHE A 158 3.66 -13.10 2.38
CA PHE A 158 3.91 -11.88 3.16
C PHE A 158 2.84 -10.82 2.88
N TRP A 159 2.66 -10.46 1.60
CA TRP A 159 1.75 -9.41 1.19
C TRP A 159 0.29 -9.76 1.45
N LYS A 160 -0.07 -11.04 1.38
CA LYS A 160 -1.39 -11.49 1.77
C LYS A 160 -1.72 -11.15 3.22
N VAL A 161 -0.81 -11.40 4.17
CA VAL A 161 -1.03 -11.05 5.58
C VAL A 161 -1.17 -9.54 5.75
N MET A 162 -0.30 -8.77 5.08
CA MET A 162 -0.39 -7.29 5.09
C MET A 162 -1.74 -6.81 4.55
N ASP A 163 -2.18 -7.33 3.41
CA ASP A 163 -3.47 -6.99 2.79
C ASP A 163 -4.67 -7.36 3.67
N ASP A 164 -4.62 -8.50 4.37
CA ASP A 164 -5.69 -8.95 5.25
C ASP A 164 -5.85 -8.00 6.47
N HIS A 165 -4.77 -7.34 6.91
CA HIS A 165 -4.80 -6.32 7.96
C HIS A 165 -5.17 -4.93 7.44
N LEU A 166 -4.59 -4.51 6.31
CA LEU A 166 -4.80 -3.18 5.71
C LEU A 166 -6.17 -3.02 5.06
N LEU A 167 -6.74 -4.11 4.55
CA LEU A 167 -8.01 -4.14 3.85
C LEU A 167 -9.00 -5.10 4.54
N ARG A 168 -9.07 -5.02 5.88
CA ARG A 168 -9.86 -5.92 6.74
C ARG A 168 -11.37 -5.70 6.65
N GLY A 169 -11.80 -4.45 6.49
CA GLY A 169 -13.20 -4.10 6.29
C GLY A 169 -13.74 -4.58 4.94
N GLU A 170 -15.01 -4.29 4.66
CA GLU A 170 -15.59 -4.55 3.34
C GLU A 170 -14.78 -3.83 2.26
N ARG A 171 -14.32 -4.62 1.27
CA ARG A 171 -13.54 -4.11 0.14
C ARG A 171 -14.47 -3.53 -0.91
N THR A 172 -14.23 -2.27 -1.24
CA THR A 172 -14.93 -1.55 -2.30
C THR A 172 -13.99 -1.33 -3.46
N HIS A 173 -14.36 -1.87 -4.62
CA HIS A 173 -13.64 -1.62 -5.87
C HIS A 173 -13.86 -0.19 -6.34
N PHE A 174 -12.79 0.48 -6.76
CA PHE A 174 -12.80 1.83 -7.30
C PHE A 174 -12.40 1.79 -8.78
N GLU A 175 -13.25 2.34 -9.64
CA GLU A 175 -13.00 2.39 -11.08
C GLU A 175 -12.84 3.83 -11.52
N VAL A 176 -11.81 4.12 -12.33
CA VAL A 176 -11.61 5.43 -12.95
C VAL A 176 -12.26 5.42 -14.33
N ASP A 177 -13.25 6.29 -14.54
CA ASP A 177 -13.83 6.53 -15.86
C ASP A 177 -12.76 7.18 -16.74
N PRO A 178 -12.30 6.51 -17.82
CA PRO A 178 -11.25 7.04 -18.67
C PRO A 178 -11.70 8.26 -19.49
N ALA A 179 -12.99 8.46 -19.72
CA ALA A 179 -13.52 9.61 -20.44
C ALA A 179 -13.58 10.86 -19.55
N LEU A 180 -13.93 10.69 -18.27
CA LEU A 180 -14.07 11.80 -17.33
C LEU A 180 -12.79 12.08 -16.53
N GLY A 181 -11.89 11.11 -16.42
CA GLY A 181 -10.75 11.18 -15.50
C GLY A 181 -11.16 11.21 -14.03
N ILE A 182 -12.40 10.81 -13.73
CA ILE A 182 -13.00 10.78 -12.39
C ILE A 182 -13.37 9.32 -12.09
N GLY A 183 -13.21 8.91 -10.85
CA GLY A 183 -13.51 7.54 -10.43
C GLY A 183 -14.51 7.51 -9.28
N GLY A 184 -15.05 6.33 -9.06
CA GLY A 184 -16.02 6.05 -8.02
C GLY A 184 -16.02 4.58 -7.60
N PRO A 185 -16.71 4.24 -6.50
CA PRO A 185 -17.51 5.13 -5.64
C PRO A 185 -16.65 6.04 -4.72
N ASP A 186 -17.30 6.90 -3.93
CA ASP A 186 -16.61 7.69 -2.89
C ASP A 186 -15.91 6.78 -1.86
N ILE A 187 -14.68 7.11 -1.49
CA ILE A 187 -13.90 6.35 -0.51
C ILE A 187 -13.90 7.10 0.83
N PRO A 188 -14.43 6.54 1.94
CA PRO A 188 -14.47 7.23 3.22
C PRO A 188 -13.10 7.63 3.77
N ALA A 189 -13.07 8.68 4.59
CA ALA A 189 -11.84 9.16 5.24
C ALA A 189 -11.17 8.07 6.08
N GLY A 190 -9.84 8.00 6.02
CA GLY A 190 -9.03 7.06 6.79
C GLY A 190 -9.01 5.63 6.24
N HIS A 191 -9.83 5.29 5.25
CA HIS A 191 -9.71 4.00 4.56
C HIS A 191 -8.36 3.91 3.84
N VAL A 192 -7.83 2.69 3.77
CA VAL A 192 -6.66 2.40 2.94
C VAL A 192 -7.14 2.17 1.51
N VAL A 193 -6.45 2.79 0.55
CA VAL A 193 -6.63 2.56 -0.88
C VAL A 193 -5.41 1.80 -1.37
N MET A 194 -5.64 0.66 -2.01
CA MET A 194 -4.60 -0.21 -2.56
C MET A 194 -4.72 -0.25 -4.08
N ILE A 195 -3.62 0.03 -4.78
CA ILE A 195 -3.51 -0.12 -6.23
C ILE A 195 -2.64 -1.34 -6.52
N ASN A 196 -3.20 -2.32 -7.23
CA ASN A 196 -2.49 -3.51 -7.70
C ASN A 196 -1.69 -4.26 -6.63
N ASN A 197 -2.16 -4.24 -5.37
CA ASN A 197 -1.48 -4.81 -4.19
C ASN A 197 -0.02 -4.35 -4.02
N SER A 198 0.35 -3.20 -4.60
CA SER A 198 1.74 -2.72 -4.62
C SER A 198 1.89 -1.30 -4.09
N HIS A 199 0.81 -0.51 -4.10
CA HIS A 199 0.83 0.86 -3.63
C HIS A 199 -0.34 1.16 -2.72
N ALA A 200 -0.02 1.54 -1.49
CA ALA A 200 -1.00 1.91 -0.47
C ALA A 200 -1.06 3.42 -0.25
N MET A 201 -2.27 3.93 -0.02
CA MET A 201 -2.56 5.34 0.25
C MET A 201 -3.64 5.45 1.33
N THR A 202 -3.77 6.62 1.95
CA THR A 202 -4.88 6.90 2.89
C THR A 202 -5.90 7.83 2.24
N SER A 203 -7.17 7.43 2.19
CA SER A 203 -8.24 8.31 1.70
C SER A 203 -8.48 9.50 2.62
N LEU A 204 -8.66 10.68 2.04
CA LEU A 204 -9.06 11.89 2.76
C LEU A 204 -10.58 11.98 2.96
N GLY A 205 -11.36 11.13 2.29
CA GLY A 205 -12.84 11.18 2.35
C GLY A 205 -13.46 12.37 1.62
N THR A 206 -12.66 13.08 0.83
CA THR A 206 -13.06 14.30 0.10
C THR A 206 -12.72 14.17 -1.38
N ARG A 207 -13.33 15.04 -2.18
CA ARG A 207 -12.99 15.21 -3.59
C ARG A 207 -12.35 16.58 -3.80
N ASP A 208 -11.42 16.68 -4.76
CA ASP A 208 -10.83 17.95 -5.15
C ASP A 208 -11.77 18.78 -6.04
N ALA A 209 -11.31 19.94 -6.49
CA ALA A 209 -12.09 20.85 -7.34
C ALA A 209 -12.46 20.26 -8.71
N GLN A 210 -11.75 19.22 -9.15
CA GLN A 210 -12.01 18.46 -10.37
C GLN A 210 -12.90 17.24 -10.11
N GLY A 211 -13.37 17.03 -8.88
CA GLY A 211 -14.19 15.89 -8.50
C GLY A 211 -13.39 14.59 -8.34
N ARG A 212 -12.06 14.62 -8.25
CA ARG A 212 -11.21 13.43 -8.09
C ARG A 212 -11.10 13.04 -6.62
N GLN A 213 -10.90 11.75 -6.32
CA GLN A 213 -10.89 11.25 -4.94
C GLN A 213 -9.56 11.58 -4.27
N GLU A 214 -9.58 12.45 -3.25
CA GLU A 214 -8.36 12.90 -2.59
C GLU A 214 -7.77 11.84 -1.65
N VAL A 215 -6.44 11.74 -1.64
CA VAL A 215 -5.65 10.78 -0.86
C VAL A 215 -4.35 11.39 -0.35
N LEU A 216 -3.80 10.80 0.70
CA LEU A 216 -2.40 10.92 1.07
C LEU A 216 -1.62 9.76 0.44
N SER A 217 -0.67 10.10 -0.43
CA SER A 217 0.13 9.14 -1.18
C SER A 217 1.61 9.36 -0.90
N HIS A 218 2.37 8.28 -0.78
CA HIS A 218 3.82 8.31 -0.64
C HIS A 218 4.44 7.64 -1.86
N TRP A 219 4.62 8.40 -2.94
CA TRP A 219 5.04 7.91 -4.27
C TRP A 219 6.05 8.85 -4.92
N VAL A 220 6.80 8.34 -5.90
CA VAL A 220 7.93 9.04 -6.56
C VAL A 220 7.53 10.27 -7.39
N HIS A 221 6.26 10.40 -7.77
CA HIS A 221 5.79 11.49 -8.62
C HIS A 221 4.78 12.37 -7.88
N PRO A 222 5.20 13.56 -7.41
CA PRO A 222 4.28 14.62 -7.07
C PRO A 222 4.03 15.55 -8.25
N GLU A 223 2.77 15.86 -8.55
CA GLU A 223 2.42 17.04 -9.37
C GLU A 223 2.60 18.34 -8.57
N ARG A 224 2.48 18.28 -7.24
CA ARG A 224 2.54 19.46 -6.35
C ARG A 224 3.72 19.34 -5.38
N MET A 225 4.93 19.57 -5.89
CA MET A 225 6.11 19.75 -5.05
C MET A 225 6.09 21.15 -4.40
N PRO A 226 6.46 21.29 -3.11
CA PRO A 226 6.99 22.55 -2.61
C PRO A 226 8.16 22.99 -3.50
N PRO A 227 8.39 24.31 -3.71
CA PRO A 227 9.50 24.78 -4.52
C PRO A 227 10.82 24.15 -4.07
N ASP A 228 11.54 23.65 -5.05
CA ASP A 228 12.74 22.82 -4.95
C ASP A 228 13.83 23.49 -4.09
N ASP A 229 14.49 22.73 -3.22
CA ASP A 229 15.64 23.20 -2.43
C ASP A 229 16.97 23.07 -3.21
N GLY A 230 16.90 22.77 -4.50
CA GLY A 230 18.05 22.66 -5.40
C GLY A 230 18.78 21.32 -5.28
N THR A 231 18.16 20.31 -4.67
CA THR A 231 18.66 18.94 -4.73
C THR A 231 18.00 18.22 -5.90
N ASP A 232 18.79 17.75 -6.87
CA ASP A 232 18.36 16.76 -7.88
C ASP A 232 17.75 15.55 -7.12
N GLN A 233 16.44 15.55 -6.83
CA GLN A 233 15.84 14.48 -6.03
C GLN A 233 15.16 13.45 -6.93
N PRO A 234 15.73 12.24 -7.09
CA PRO A 234 15.03 11.09 -7.65
C PRO A 234 14.04 10.44 -6.65
N PHE A 235 13.50 11.19 -5.69
CA PHE A 235 12.79 10.64 -4.51
C PHE A 235 11.41 11.27 -4.32
N GLY A 236 10.47 10.46 -3.81
CA GLY A 236 9.12 10.91 -3.47
C GLY A 236 9.00 11.41 -2.03
N ARG A 237 7.97 12.20 -1.74
CA ARG A 237 7.58 12.63 -0.38
C ARG A 237 6.11 12.31 -0.14
N LEU A 238 5.68 12.27 1.11
CA LEU A 238 4.25 12.18 1.41
C LEU A 238 3.55 13.42 0.85
N GLN A 239 2.46 13.22 0.12
CA GLN A 239 1.76 14.27 -0.59
C GLN A 239 0.25 14.10 -0.50
N GLN A 240 -0.46 15.23 -0.58
CA GLN A 240 -1.89 15.24 -0.84
C GLN A 240 -2.11 15.34 -2.36
N THR A 241 -2.80 14.35 -2.91
CA THR A 241 -3.05 14.16 -4.35
C THR A 241 -4.40 13.45 -4.53
N SER A 242 -4.67 12.87 -5.69
CA SER A 242 -5.84 12.04 -5.95
C SER A 242 -5.48 10.62 -6.39
N VAL A 243 -6.41 9.67 -6.20
CA VAL A 243 -6.26 8.30 -6.73
C VAL A 243 -5.97 8.34 -8.23
N GLN A 244 -6.68 9.20 -8.96
CA GLN A 244 -6.61 9.34 -10.40
C GLN A 244 -5.24 9.85 -10.88
N GLU A 245 -4.66 10.85 -10.21
CA GLU A 245 -3.30 11.32 -10.52
C GLU A 245 -2.26 10.22 -10.31
N VAL A 246 -2.37 9.47 -9.21
CA VAL A 246 -1.44 8.37 -8.92
C VAL A 246 -1.55 7.28 -9.99
N VAL A 247 -2.77 6.86 -10.34
CA VAL A 247 -3.02 5.87 -11.40
C VAL A 247 -2.48 6.35 -12.75
N ALA A 248 -2.70 7.62 -13.10
CA ALA A 248 -2.16 8.20 -14.33
C ALA A 248 -0.62 8.19 -14.35
N SER A 249 0.02 8.48 -13.20
CA SER A 249 1.50 8.48 -13.08
C SER A 249 2.13 7.09 -13.22
N MET A 250 1.38 6.03 -12.89
CA MET A 250 1.89 4.66 -12.91
C MET A 250 2.03 4.07 -14.33
N ASN A 251 1.34 4.65 -15.32
CA ASN A 251 1.48 4.38 -16.77
C ASN A 251 1.69 2.90 -17.16
N TYR A 252 0.96 1.97 -16.55
CA TYR A 252 1.13 0.53 -16.82
C TYR A 252 0.53 0.08 -18.17
N GLY A 253 -0.21 0.94 -18.87
CA GLY A 253 -0.83 0.60 -20.16
C GLY A 253 -2.02 -0.37 -20.06
N TYR A 254 -2.49 -0.66 -18.84
CA TYR A 254 -3.71 -1.43 -18.55
C TYR A 254 -4.40 -0.87 -17.30
N ALA A 255 -5.69 -1.19 -17.14
CA ALA A 255 -6.46 -0.81 -15.95
C ALA A 255 -5.93 -1.57 -14.72
N LEU A 256 -5.55 -0.83 -13.68
CA LEU A 256 -5.08 -1.40 -12.42
C LEU A 256 -6.28 -1.67 -11.52
N PRO A 257 -6.33 -2.81 -10.82
CA PRO A 257 -7.33 -2.99 -9.78
C PRO A 257 -7.04 -2.00 -8.65
N ILE A 258 -8.06 -1.24 -8.27
CA ILE A 258 -8.01 -0.29 -7.15
C ILE A 258 -9.08 -0.73 -6.16
N ASP A 259 -8.66 -1.09 -4.97
CA ASP A 259 -9.56 -1.50 -3.91
C ASP A 259 -9.37 -0.60 -2.70
N SER A 260 -10.43 -0.40 -1.92
CA SER A 260 -10.37 0.35 -0.68
C SER A 260 -11.16 -0.33 0.42
N ALA A 261 -10.68 -0.20 1.66
CA ALA A 261 -11.36 -0.76 2.83
C ALA A 261 -10.93 -0.05 4.11
N ALA A 262 -11.72 -0.22 5.16
CA ALA A 262 -11.30 0.15 6.50
C ALA A 262 -10.17 -0.81 6.96
N PRO A 263 -8.99 -0.29 7.36
CA PRO A 263 -7.94 -1.10 7.96
C PRO A 263 -8.33 -1.54 9.37
N PHE A 264 -7.66 -2.57 9.89
CA PHE A 264 -8.00 -3.15 11.20
C PHE A 264 -8.03 -2.11 12.34
N TRP A 265 -7.14 -1.09 12.31
CA TRP A 265 -7.11 -0.07 13.35
C TRP A 265 -8.31 0.87 13.32
N LEU A 266 -9.08 0.94 12.23
CA LEU A 266 -10.34 1.68 12.20
C LEU A 266 -11.50 0.89 12.77
N LEU A 267 -11.42 -0.44 12.77
CA LEU A 267 -12.48 -1.31 13.25
C LEU A 267 -12.44 -1.40 14.76
N ASP A 268 -13.62 -1.37 15.40
CA ASP A 268 -13.73 -1.65 16.83
C ASP A 268 -13.59 -3.17 16.99
N THR A 269 -12.47 -3.63 17.55
CA THR A 269 -12.19 -5.06 17.82
C THR A 269 -12.55 -5.45 19.24
#